data_AF-A0A268HFB4-F1
#
_entry.id   AF-A0A268HFB4-F1
#
_cell.length_a   1.000
_cell.length_b   1.000
_cell.length_c   1.000
_cell.angle_alpha   90.00
_cell.angle_beta   90.00
_cell.angle_gamma   90.00
#
_symmetry.space_group_name_H-M   'P 1'
#
loop_
_entity.id
_entity.type
_entity.pdbx_description
1 polymer ?
#
loop_
_entity_poly.entity_id
_entity_poly.type
_entity_poly.pdbx_seq_one_letter_code
_entity_poly.pdbx_strand_id
1 'polypeptide(L)'
;MKTPKMLTLISLVLLVLIFIASLFFTITLPQNQSMEQTVARYLENDPKYQRTLDSEETPSISPDEMAAETMSALQVFFAIPTIYIAIIAIIVLIGYAIISKRPKAAALTLFSAGVLSLATVIIPVLLFIAGGMLKKRSA
;
A
#
# COMPACT_ATOMS: atom_id res chain seq x y z
N MET A 1 -31.15 -3.36 6.81
CA MET A 1 -29.72 -3.75 6.94
C MET A 1 -28.79 -3.25 5.81
N LYS A 2 -29.25 -2.46 4.83
CA LYS A 2 -28.48 -2.23 3.60
C LYS A 2 -27.29 -1.25 3.75
N THR A 3 -27.45 -0.15 4.49
CA THR A 3 -26.46 0.94 4.55
C THR A 3 -25.07 0.56 5.10
N PRO A 4 -24.92 -0.08 6.29
CA PRO A 4 -23.57 -0.43 6.79
C PRO A 4 -22.90 -1.52 5.94
N LYS A 5 -23.68 -2.45 5.36
CA LYS A 5 -23.16 -3.43 4.41
C LYS A 5 -22.65 -2.75 3.14
N MET A 6 -23.39 -1.77 2.61
CA MET A 6 -23.00 -1.04 1.41
C MET A 6 -21.69 -0.26 1.64
N LEU A 7 -21.57 0.47 2.75
CA LEU A 7 -20.35 1.23 3.08
C LEU A 7 -19.14 0.30 3.25
N THR A 8 -19.32 -0.83 3.91
CA THR A 8 -18.28 -1.85 4.08
C THR A 8 -17.87 -2.45 2.73
N LEU A 9 -18.85 -2.73 1.85
CA LEU A 9 -18.60 -3.25 0.51
C LEU A 9 -17.83 -2.25 -0.36
N ILE A 10 -18.22 -0.97 -0.35
CA ILE A 10 -17.51 0.09 -1.06
C ILE A 10 -16.06 0.19 -0.55
N SER A 11 -15.87 0.17 0.77
CA SER A 11 -14.54 0.18 1.39
C SER A 11 -13.69 -1.01 0.94
N LEU A 12 -14.30 -2.20 0.87
CA LEU A 12 -13.64 -3.42 0.41
C LEU A 12 -13.23 -3.31 -1.07
N VAL A 13 -14.13 -2.81 -1.93
CA VAL A 13 -13.82 -2.60 -3.35
C VAL A 13 -12.67 -1.61 -3.53
N LEU A 14 -12.67 -0.50 -2.79
CA LEU A 14 -11.57 0.47 -2.82
C LEU A 14 -10.24 -0.15 -2.36
N LEU A 15 -10.26 -0.94 -1.28
CA LEU A 15 -9.06 -1.67 -0.81
C LEU A 15 -8.54 -2.65 -1.86
N VAL A 16 -9.43 -3.38 -2.54
CA VAL A 16 -9.05 -4.30 -3.61
C VAL A 16 -8.46 -3.55 -4.81
N LEU A 17 -9.04 -2.43 -5.21
CA LEU A 17 -8.51 -1.59 -6.29
C LEU A 17 -7.12 -1.04 -5.95
N ILE A 18 -6.94 -0.53 -4.74
CA ILE A 18 -5.63 -0.05 -4.25
C ILE A 18 -4.64 -1.21 -4.22
N PHE A 19 -5.04 -2.38 -3.70
CA PHE A 19 -4.19 -3.56 -3.69
C PHE A 19 -3.73 -3.97 -5.09
N ILE A 20 -4.64 -4.04 -6.06
CA ILE A 20 -4.30 -4.39 -7.45
C ILE A 20 -3.34 -3.36 -8.04
N ALA A 21 -3.60 -2.06 -7.84
CA ALA A 21 -2.72 -1.01 -8.33
C ALA A 21 -1.31 -1.08 -7.68
N SER A 22 -1.24 -1.26 -6.37
CA SER A 22 0.02 -1.42 -5.63
C SER A 22 0.79 -2.68 -6.03
N LEU A 23 0.08 -3.80 -6.23
CA LEU A 23 0.66 -5.05 -6.68
C LEU A 23 1.24 -4.90 -8.10
N PHE A 24 0.48 -4.32 -9.02
CA PHE A 24 0.92 -4.05 -10.38
C PHE A 24 2.17 -3.15 -10.37
N PHE A 25 2.15 -2.05 -9.62
CA PHE A 25 3.28 -1.16 -9.46
C PHE A 25 4.51 -1.88 -8.90
N THR A 26 4.35 -2.68 -7.84
CA THR A 26 5.46 -3.40 -7.18
C THR A 26 6.09 -4.45 -8.10
N ILE A 27 5.29 -5.20 -8.86
CA ILE A 27 5.80 -6.24 -9.77
C ILE A 27 6.49 -5.60 -10.98
N THR A 28 5.96 -4.50 -11.50
CA THR A 28 6.52 -3.84 -12.69
C THR A 28 7.69 -2.91 -12.39
N LEU A 29 7.94 -2.58 -11.12
CA LEU A 29 8.98 -1.63 -10.72
C LEU A 29 10.38 -1.98 -11.28
N PRO A 30 10.92 -3.21 -11.13
CA PRO A 30 12.26 -3.52 -11.64
C PRO A 30 12.34 -3.57 -13.17
N GLN A 31 11.20 -3.65 -13.85
CA GLN A 31 11.11 -3.72 -15.32
C GLN A 31 10.88 -2.34 -15.93
N ASN A 32 10.70 -1.30 -15.08
CA ASN A 32 10.38 0.04 -15.54
C ASN A 32 11.64 0.81 -15.93
N GLN A 33 12.05 0.64 -17.19
CA GLN A 33 13.23 1.29 -17.77
C GLN A 33 13.22 2.81 -17.59
N SER A 34 12.05 3.46 -17.63
CA SER A 34 11.95 4.92 -17.43
C SER A 34 12.36 5.33 -16.02
N MET A 35 11.90 4.59 -15.02
CA MET A 35 12.28 4.84 -13.64
C MET A 35 13.74 4.50 -13.39
N GLU A 36 14.24 3.40 -13.96
CA GLU A 36 15.64 2.97 -13.84
C GLU A 36 16.57 4.03 -14.45
N GLN A 37 16.28 4.52 -15.65
CA GLN A 37 17.01 5.62 -16.28
C GLN A 37 16.97 6.91 -15.46
N THR A 38 15.84 7.19 -14.78
CA THR A 38 15.72 8.36 -13.92
C THR A 38 16.63 8.24 -12.70
N VAL A 39 16.68 7.05 -12.09
CA VAL A 39 17.59 6.76 -10.97
C VAL A 39 19.05 6.79 -11.43
N ALA A 40 19.37 6.19 -12.57
CA ALA A 40 20.72 6.21 -13.15
C ALA A 40 21.21 7.65 -13.39
N ARG A 41 20.38 8.50 -14.01
CA ARG A 41 20.69 9.92 -14.20
C ARG A 41 20.85 10.68 -12.89
N TYR A 42 20.07 10.35 -11.87
CA TYR A 42 20.22 10.97 -10.56
C TYR A 42 21.57 10.59 -9.92
N LEU A 43 21.96 9.32 -10.02
CA LEU A 43 23.22 8.79 -9.50
C LEU A 43 24.43 9.32 -10.28
N GLU A 44 24.34 9.43 -11.60
CA GLU A 44 25.38 10.00 -12.45
C GLU A 44 25.67 11.46 -12.08
N ASN A 45 24.64 12.23 -11.72
CA ASN A 45 24.79 13.62 -11.28
C ASN A 45 25.14 13.78 -9.80
N ASP A 46 25.37 12.68 -9.06
CA ASP A 46 25.71 12.75 -7.64
C ASP A 46 27.14 13.33 -7.45
N PRO A 47 27.32 14.40 -6.65
CA PRO A 47 28.63 15.03 -6.43
C PRO A 47 29.68 14.09 -5.85
N LYS A 48 29.28 13.05 -5.12
CA LYS A 48 30.19 12.03 -4.59
C LYS A 48 30.66 11.12 -5.71
N TYR A 49 29.76 10.69 -6.61
CA TYR A 49 30.10 9.89 -7.76
C TYR A 49 31.03 10.64 -8.73
N GLN A 50 30.73 11.92 -9.00
CA GLN A 50 31.56 12.80 -9.81
C GLN A 50 32.98 12.98 -9.23
N ARG A 51 33.10 13.16 -7.91
CA ARG A 51 34.43 13.24 -7.26
C ARG A 51 35.25 11.95 -7.38
N THR A 52 34.61 10.78 -7.36
CA THR A 52 35.30 9.50 -7.57
C THR A 52 35.86 9.42 -8.99
N LEU A 53 35.07 9.82 -9.99
CA LEU A 53 35.52 9.89 -11.38
C LEU A 53 36.67 10.90 -11.56
N ASP A 54 36.56 12.09 -10.97
CA ASP A 54 37.58 13.15 -11.02
C ASP A 54 38.89 12.75 -10.33
N SER A 55 38.84 11.81 -9.39
CA SER A 55 40.01 11.31 -8.66
C SER A 55 40.77 10.20 -9.41
N GLU A 56 40.40 9.92 -10.66
CA GLU A 56 40.89 8.79 -11.48
C GLU A 56 40.67 7.40 -10.83
N GLU A 57 39.83 7.32 -9.80
CA GLU A 57 39.41 6.05 -9.20
C GLU A 57 38.30 5.45 -10.07
N THR A 58 38.54 4.25 -10.61
CA THR A 58 37.49 3.51 -11.32
C THR A 58 36.39 3.12 -10.33
N PRO A 59 35.15 3.61 -10.49
CA PRO A 59 34.05 3.19 -9.64
C PRO A 59 33.86 1.68 -9.73
N SER A 60 33.62 1.03 -8.60
CA SER A 60 33.43 -0.43 -8.55
C SER A 60 32.15 -0.91 -9.25
N ILE A 61 31.22 0.01 -9.54
CA ILE A 61 29.89 -0.27 -10.10
C ILE A 61 29.44 0.91 -10.98
N SER A 62 28.73 0.61 -12.07
CA SER A 62 28.18 1.64 -12.96
C SER A 62 26.89 2.27 -12.40
N PRO A 63 26.50 3.50 -12.79
CA PRO A 63 25.25 4.12 -12.34
C PRO A 63 24.01 3.31 -12.75
N ASP A 64 24.05 2.65 -13.91
CA ASP A 64 22.99 1.77 -14.39
C ASP A 64 22.83 0.54 -13.49
N GLU A 65 23.95 -0.07 -13.09
CA GLU A 65 23.94 -1.25 -12.21
C GLU A 65 23.49 -0.87 -10.79
N MET A 66 23.92 0.28 -10.26
CA MET A 66 23.39 0.84 -9.01
C MET A 66 21.89 1.15 -9.11
N ALA A 67 21.42 1.64 -10.25
CA ALA A 67 20.01 1.91 -10.47
C ALA A 67 19.20 0.61 -10.47
N ALA A 68 19.66 -0.43 -11.16
CA ALA A 68 19.01 -1.74 -11.15
C ALA A 68 18.91 -2.36 -9.74
N GLU A 69 19.98 -2.25 -8.94
CA GLU A 69 19.97 -2.68 -7.53
C GLU A 69 18.99 -1.85 -6.70
N THR A 70 18.96 -0.53 -6.90
CA THR A 70 18.04 0.38 -6.21
C THR A 70 16.59 0.02 -6.53
N MET A 71 16.27 -0.26 -7.79
CA MET A 71 14.93 -0.64 -8.23
C MET A 71 14.49 -1.98 -7.61
N SER A 72 15.41 -2.93 -7.49
CA SER A 72 15.18 -4.20 -6.81
C SER A 72 14.95 -4.02 -5.30
N ALA A 73 15.73 -3.16 -4.65
CA ALA A 73 15.54 -2.83 -3.24
C ALA A 73 14.20 -2.12 -2.98
N LEU A 74 13.81 -1.17 -3.85
CA LEU A 74 12.52 -0.50 -3.79
C LEU A 74 11.36 -1.49 -3.98
N GLN A 75 11.50 -2.49 -4.85
CA GLN A 75 10.46 -3.52 -5.01
C GLN A 75 10.21 -4.26 -3.68
N VAL A 76 11.26 -4.69 -2.98
CA VAL A 76 11.13 -5.34 -1.67
C VAL A 76 10.48 -4.39 -0.66
N PHE A 77 10.89 -3.12 -0.66
CA PHE A 77 10.33 -2.10 0.22
C PHE A 77 8.83 -1.88 -0.02
N PHE A 78 8.38 -1.85 -1.29
CA PHE A 78 6.97 -1.68 -1.67
C PHE A 78 6.13 -2.96 -1.56
N ALA A 79 6.76 -4.14 -1.50
CA ALA A 79 6.05 -5.39 -1.25
C ALA A 79 5.40 -5.41 0.15
N ILE A 80 6.09 -4.86 1.16
CA ILE A 80 5.60 -4.78 2.55
C ILE A 80 4.25 -4.04 2.66
N PRO A 81 4.12 -2.77 2.23
CA PRO A 81 2.84 -2.07 2.29
C PRO A 81 1.77 -2.72 1.39
N THR A 82 2.15 -3.33 0.27
CA THR A 82 1.21 -4.07 -0.60
C THR A 82 0.58 -5.25 0.14
N ILE A 83 1.38 -6.06 0.83
CA ILE A 83 0.91 -7.18 1.66
C ILE A 83 0.03 -6.64 2.82
N TYR A 84 0.43 -5.52 3.42
CA TYR A 84 -0.34 -4.90 4.49
C TYR A 84 -1.76 -4.50 4.05
N ILE A 85 -1.92 -3.94 2.85
CA ILE A 85 -3.25 -3.64 2.28
C ILE A 85 -4.09 -4.91 2.12
N ALA A 86 -3.49 -6.03 1.69
CA ALA A 86 -4.19 -7.31 1.58
C ALA A 86 -4.71 -7.81 2.95
N ILE A 87 -3.90 -7.68 4.00
CA ILE A 87 -4.29 -8.02 5.38
C ILE A 87 -5.52 -7.18 5.80
N ILE A 88 -5.50 -5.87 5.55
CA ILE A 88 -6.63 -4.99 5.86
C ILE A 88 -7.88 -5.43 5.09
N ALA A 89 -7.75 -5.74 3.79
CA ALA A 89 -8.86 -6.20 2.97
C ALA A 89 -9.50 -7.48 3.53
N ILE A 90 -8.69 -8.43 4.02
CA ILE A 90 -9.17 -9.65 4.69
C ILE A 90 -9.93 -9.31 5.97
N ILE A 91 -9.42 -8.39 6.80
CA ILE A 91 -10.11 -7.95 8.03
C ILE A 91 -11.47 -7.32 7.68
N VAL A 92 -11.54 -6.46 6.66
CA VAL A 92 -12.78 -5.85 6.18
C VAL A 92 -13.75 -6.90 5.63
N LEU A 93 -13.25 -7.90 4.90
CA LEU A 93 -14.05 -9.03 4.40
C LEU A 93 -14.67 -9.84 5.54
N ILE A 94 -13.88 -10.15 6.58
CA ILE A 94 -14.37 -10.81 7.80
C ILE A 94 -15.46 -9.96 8.44
N GLY A 95 -15.20 -8.66 8.63
CA GLY A 95 -16.17 -7.70 9.16
C GLY A 95 -17.47 -7.74 8.38
N TYR A 96 -17.40 -7.64 7.05
CA TYR A 96 -18.53 -7.71 6.13
C TYR A 96 -19.37 -8.99 6.29
N ALA A 97 -18.70 -10.16 6.33
CA ALA A 97 -19.35 -11.46 6.42
C ALA A 97 -20.14 -11.63 7.73
N ILE A 98 -19.60 -11.10 8.83
CA ILE A 98 -20.21 -11.26 10.16
C ILE A 98 -21.25 -10.19 10.50
N ILE A 99 -21.42 -9.11 9.70
CA ILE A 99 -22.41 -8.03 9.95
C ILE A 99 -23.80 -8.59 10.28
N SER A 100 -24.25 -9.60 9.54
CA SER A 100 -25.61 -10.12 9.69
C SER A 100 -25.81 -10.97 10.94
N LYS A 101 -24.75 -11.64 11.41
CA LYS A 101 -24.81 -12.62 12.49
C LYS A 101 -24.36 -12.04 13.83
N ARG A 102 -23.36 -11.15 13.81
CA ARG A 102 -22.70 -10.59 15.00
C ARG A 102 -22.37 -9.11 14.79
N PRO A 103 -23.37 -8.21 14.84
CA PRO A 103 -23.17 -6.78 14.52
C PRO A 103 -22.21 -6.06 15.49
N LYS A 104 -22.14 -6.45 16.77
CA LYS A 104 -21.17 -5.91 17.74
C LYS A 104 -19.72 -6.28 17.36
N ALA A 105 -19.49 -7.55 17.04
CA ALA A 105 -18.18 -8.02 16.60
C ALA A 105 -17.78 -7.37 15.27
N ALA A 106 -18.72 -7.28 14.32
CA ALA A 106 -18.52 -6.57 13.06
C ALA A 106 -18.09 -5.11 13.29
N ALA A 107 -18.76 -4.39 14.20
CA ALA A 107 -18.39 -3.01 14.52
C ALA A 107 -16.94 -2.91 14.99
N LEU A 108 -16.51 -3.78 15.92
CA LEU A 108 -15.13 -3.82 16.41
C LEU A 108 -14.14 -4.08 15.27
N THR A 109 -14.41 -5.09 14.43
CA THR A 109 -13.57 -5.44 13.28
C THR A 109 -13.42 -4.27 12.30
N LEU A 110 -14.51 -3.56 12.00
CA LEU A 110 -14.48 -2.40 11.11
C LEU A 110 -13.74 -1.20 11.73
N PHE A 111 -13.86 -0.97 13.05
CA PHE A 111 -13.05 0.03 13.73
C PHE A 111 -11.56 -0.30 13.66
N SER A 112 -11.18 -1.56 13.92
CA SER A 112 -9.78 -1.99 13.80
C SER A 112 -9.25 -1.82 12.38
N ALA A 113 -10.02 -2.24 11.37
CA ALA A 113 -9.65 -2.01 9.97
C ALA A 113 -9.57 -0.52 9.62
N GLY A 114 -10.43 0.31 10.19
CA GLY A 114 -10.36 1.77 10.07
C GLY A 114 -9.05 2.34 10.62
N VAL A 115 -8.62 1.90 11.81
CA VAL A 115 -7.33 2.33 12.39
C VAL A 115 -6.15 1.88 11.53
N LEU A 116 -6.16 0.64 11.04
CA LEU A 116 -5.08 0.12 10.19
C LEU A 116 -5.01 0.80 8.80
N SER A 117 -6.14 1.32 8.30
CA SER A 117 -6.23 1.95 6.98
C SER A 117 -6.11 3.48 6.99
N LEU A 118 -5.66 4.09 8.09
CA LEU A 118 -5.59 5.56 8.25
C LEU A 118 -4.80 6.27 7.13
N ALA A 119 -3.83 5.59 6.51
CA ALA A 119 -3.07 6.12 5.38
C ALA A 119 -3.92 6.47 4.14
N THR A 120 -5.13 5.91 4.01
CA THR A 120 -5.96 6.04 2.79
C THR A 120 -7.14 7.02 2.92
N VAL A 121 -7.27 7.74 4.05
CA VAL A 121 -8.27 8.78 4.42
C VAL A 121 -9.75 8.43 4.16
N ILE A 122 -10.13 8.08 2.93
CA ILE A 122 -11.48 7.72 2.50
C ILE A 122 -11.94 6.39 3.13
N ILE A 123 -11.13 5.34 3.04
CA ILE A 123 -11.46 4.01 3.60
C ILE A 123 -11.74 4.07 5.11
N PRO A 124 -10.88 4.66 5.96
CA PRO A 124 -11.12 4.69 7.40
C PRO A 124 -12.41 5.47 7.75
N VAL A 125 -12.73 6.54 7.03
CA VAL A 125 -14.00 7.29 7.21
C VAL A 125 -15.20 6.39 6.96
N LEU A 126 -15.22 5.67 5.83
CA LEU A 126 -16.32 4.77 5.49
C LEU A 126 -16.48 3.64 6.53
N LEU A 127 -15.36 3.06 6.98
CA LEU A 127 -15.34 1.98 7.97
C LEU A 127 -15.79 2.45 9.36
N PHE A 128 -15.37 3.65 9.79
CA PHE A 128 -15.80 4.23 11.06
C PHE A 128 -17.29 4.58 11.08
N ILE A 129 -17.82 5.11 9.97
CA ILE A 129 -19.26 5.35 9.84
C ILE A 129 -20.02 4.00 9.90
N ALA A 130 -19.59 3.01 9.12
CA ALA A 130 -20.21 1.69 9.12
C ALA A 130 -20.18 1.02 10.51
N GLY A 131 -19.02 1.04 11.18
CA GLY A 131 -18.84 0.52 12.54
C GLY A 131 -19.69 1.28 13.57
N GLY A 132 -19.74 2.61 13.49
CA GLY A 132 -20.56 3.46 14.35
C GLY A 132 -22.06 3.18 14.22
N MET A 133 -22.54 2.98 12.99
CA MET A 133 -23.93 2.60 12.73
C MET A 133 -24.27 1.24 13.33
N LEU A 134 -23.36 0.27 13.27
CA LEU A 134 -23.56 -1.07 13.85
C LEU A 134 -23.54 -1.02 15.38
N LYS A 135 -22.65 -0.22 15.98
CA LYS A 135 -22.57 -0.03 17.44
C LYS A 135 -23.85 0.58 18.00
N LYS A 136 -24.34 1.69 17.42
CA LYS A 136 -25.58 2.37 17.87
C LYS A 136 -26.83 1.49 17.79
N ARG A 137 -26.86 0.54 16.86
CA ARG A 137 -27.99 -0.39 16.67
C ARG A 137 -27.94 -1.63 17.56
N SER A 138 -26.79 -1.88 18.18
CA SER A 138 -26.58 -3.04 19.05
C SER A 138 -26.56 -2.66 20.54
N ALA A 139 -26.64 -1.36 20.83
CA ALA A 139 -26.89 -0.80 22.15
C ALA A 139 -28.40 -0.80 22.41
#